data_AF-A0A844WFF5-F1
#
_entry.id   AF-A0A844WFF5-F1
#
_cell.length_a   1.000
_cell.length_b   1.000
_cell.length_c   1.000
_cell.angle_alpha   90.00
_cell.angle_beta   90.00
_cell.angle_gamma   90.00
#
_symmetry.space_group_name_H-M   'P 1'
#
loop_
_entity.id
_entity.type
_entity.pdbx_description
1 polymer ?
#
loop_
_entity_poly.entity_id
_entity_poly.type
_entity_poly.pdbx_seq_one_letter_code
_entity_poly.pdbx_strand_id
1 'polypeptide(L)' 'MRDRAGLPPSPCRRICRQNPEAGFCEGCGRTVREVFTWNAMSDADRARLMAELPARLARLSQG' A
#
# COMPACT_ATOMS: atom_id res chain seq x y z
N MET A 1 -12.08 23.52 0.18
CA MET A 1 -11.92 22.16 -0.40
C MET A 1 -10.43 21.97 -0.62
N ARG A 2 -9.77 21.05 0.09
CA ARG A 2 -8.30 20.92 -0.01
C ARG A 2 -7.93 20.47 -1.42
N ASP A 3 -7.14 21.31 -2.07
CA ASP A 3 -6.57 21.11 -3.40
C ASP A 3 -5.90 19.72 -3.49
N ARG A 4 -6.34 18.91 -4.47
CA ARG A 4 -5.99 17.48 -4.59
C ARG A 4 -4.67 17.26 -5.35
N ALA A 5 -3.99 18.34 -5.77
CA ALA A 5 -2.87 18.28 -6.71
C ALA A 5 -1.50 17.92 -6.08
N GLY A 6 -1.40 17.80 -4.74
CA GLY A 6 -0.13 17.55 -4.04
C GLY A 6 0.00 16.18 -3.36
N LEU A 7 -0.92 15.24 -3.59
CA LEU A 7 -0.87 13.94 -2.91
C LEU A 7 0.12 13.00 -3.61
N PRO A 8 1.04 12.35 -2.88
CA PRO A 8 1.92 11.33 -3.45
C PRO A 8 1.15 10.22 -4.17
N PRO A 9 1.70 9.68 -5.27
CA PRO A 9 1.07 8.61 -6.04
C PRO A 9 0.83 7.39 -5.13
N SER A 10 -0.41 6.92 -5.06
CA SER A 10 -0.81 5.84 -4.16
C SER A 10 -0.99 4.53 -4.93
N PRO A 11 -0.54 3.38 -4.39
CA PRO A 11 -0.70 2.06 -5.03
C PRO A 11 -2.10 1.47 -4.79
N CYS A 12 -3.02 2.25 -4.22
CA CYS A 12 -4.33 1.77 -3.82
C CYS A 12 -5.21 1.44 -5.04
N ARG A 13 -5.61 0.18 -5.17
CA ARG A 13 -6.56 -0.29 -6.20
C ARG A 13 -8.02 -0.24 -5.74
N ARG A 14 -8.31 0.48 -4.64
CA ARG A 14 -9.65 0.58 -3.99
C ARG A 14 -10.24 -0.77 -3.55
N ILE A 15 -9.39 -1.76 -3.31
CA ILE A 15 -9.75 -3.01 -2.64
C ILE A 15 -9.31 -2.84 -1.19
N CYS A 16 -10.26 -2.90 -0.25
CA CYS A 16 -10.00 -2.74 1.18
C CYS A 16 -10.24 -4.06 1.92
N ARG A 17 -9.56 -5.12 1.48
CA ARG A 17 -9.59 -6.44 2.12
C ARG A 17 -8.16 -6.83 2.51
N GLN A 18 -8.00 -7.26 3.75
CA GLN A 18 -6.73 -7.74 4.29
C GLN A 18 -6.76 -9.27 4.30
N ASN A 19 -5.72 -9.89 3.76
CA ASN A 19 -5.50 -11.31 3.95
C ASN A 19 -5.02 -11.54 5.40
N PRO A 20 -5.75 -12.29 6.23
CA PRO A 20 -5.41 -12.48 7.65
C PRO A 20 -4.16 -13.35 7.86
N GLU A 21 -3.82 -14.21 6.90
CA GLU A 21 -2.65 -15.10 6.97
C GLU A 21 -1.35 -14.36 6.63
N ALA A 22 -1.40 -13.50 5.60
CA ALA A 22 -0.25 -12.74 5.14
C ALA A 22 -0.12 -11.35 5.79
N GLY A 23 -1.19 -10.81 6.38
CA GLY A 23 -1.22 -9.49 6.99
C GLY A 23 -1.17 -8.31 6.01
N PHE A 24 -1.48 -8.56 4.73
CA PHE A 24 -1.40 -7.55 3.66
C PHE A 24 -2.74 -7.36 2.95
N CYS A 25 -2.94 -6.16 2.39
CA CYS A 25 -4.07 -5.87 1.52
C CYS A 25 -4.00 -6.71 0.24
N GLU A 26 -5.07 -7.43 -0.09
CA GLU A 26 -5.16 -8.24 -1.32
C GLU A 26 -5.08 -7.40 -2.60
N GLY A 27 -5.44 -6.12 -2.55
CA GLY A 27 -5.38 -5.24 -3.72
C GLY A 27 -4.05 -4.53 -3.91
N CYS A 28 -3.45 -4.01 -2.83
CA CYS A 28 -2.27 -3.15 -2.94
C CYS A 28 -1.05 -3.64 -2.16
N GLY A 29 -1.13 -4.78 -1.47
CA GLY A 29 -0.01 -5.36 -0.74
C GLY A 29 0.43 -4.60 0.52
N ARG A 30 -0.26 -3.50 0.87
CA ARG A 30 0.02 -2.70 2.07
C ARG A 30 -0.69 -3.25 3.29
N THR A 31 -0.03 -3.18 4.43
CA THR A 31 -0.61 -3.33 5.76
C THR A 31 -1.53 -2.16 6.09
N VAL A 32 -2.40 -2.35 7.09
CA VAL A 32 -3.27 -1.28 7.61
C VAL A 32 -2.46 -0.07 8.09
N ARG A 33 -1.35 -0.29 8.79
CA ARG A 33 -0.50 0.80 9.30
C ARG A 33 0.08 1.65 8.18
N GLU A 34 0.58 1.01 7.13
CA GLU A 34 1.15 1.71 5.96
C GLU A 34 0.10 2.54 5.20
N VAL A 35 -1.17 2.11 5.18
CA VAL A 35 -2.26 2.90 4.60
C VAL A 35 -2.49 4.18 5.40
N PHE A 36 -2.51 4.09 6.73
CA PHE A 36 -2.73 5.24 7.61
C PHE A 36 -1.55 6.23 7.61
N THR A 37 -0.31 5.74 7.55
CA THR A 37 0.89 6.58 7.62
C THR A 37 1.39 7.06 6.27
N TRP A 38 0.79 6.62 5.16
CA TRP A 38 1.23 6.93 3.78
C TRP A 38 1.54 8.41 3.52
N ASN A 39 0.63 9.30 3.93
CA ASN A 39 0.80 10.74 3.71
C ASN A 39 1.89 11.37 4.59
N ALA A 40 2.27 10.72 5.69
CA ALA A 40 3.35 11.15 6.58
C ALA A 40 4.71 10.51 6.23
N MET A 41 4.73 9.45 5.42
CA MET A 41 5.97 8.81 4.97
C MET A 41 6.81 9.76 4.11
N SER A 42 8.14 9.67 4.25
CA SER A 42 9.09 10.33 3.37
C SER A 42 9.00 9.74 1.96
N ASP A 43 9.45 10.48 0.95
CA ASP A 43 9.47 9.97 -0.43
C ASP A 43 10.33 8.69 -0.57
N ALA A 44 11.48 8.66 0.13
CA ALA A 44 12.33 7.48 0.20
C ALA A 44 11.63 6.25 0.82
N ASP A 45 10.84 6.45 1.88
CA ASP A 45 10.09 5.37 2.53
C ASP A 45 8.97 4.85 1.62
N ARG A 46 8.28 5.76 0.92
CA ARG A 46 7.27 5.41 -0.08
C ARG A 46 7.88 4.63 -1.23
N ALA A 47 9.03 5.05 -1.75
CA ALA A 47 9.73 4.37 -2.83
C ALA A 47 10.17 2.96 -2.43
N ARG A 48 10.73 2.80 -1.22
CA ARG A 48 11.06 1.49 -0.65
C ARG A 48 9.83 0.60 -0.54
N LEU A 49 8.77 1.11 0.09
CA LEU A 49 7.53 0.37 0.25
C LEU A 49 6.96 -0.07 -1.10
N MET A 50 6.90 0.84 -2.09
CA MET A 50 6.42 0.55 -3.44
C MET A 50 7.20 -0.57 -4.13
N ALA A 51 8.51 -0.66 -3.93
CA ALA A 51 9.34 -1.73 -4.48
C ALA A 51 9.03 -3.11 -3.86
N GLU A 52 8.54 -3.14 -2.62
CA GLU A 52 8.19 -4.39 -1.92
C GLU A 52 6.80 -4.92 -2.28
N LEU A 53 5.85 -4.05 -2.67
CA LEU A 53 4.45 -4.43 -2.89
C LEU A 53 4.25 -5.55 -3.92
N PRO A 54 4.96 -5.60 -5.08
CA PRO A 54 4.80 -6.67 -6.04
C PRO A 54 5.13 -8.05 -5.43
N ALA A 55 6.19 -8.14 -4.64
CA ALA A 55 6.56 -9.39 -3.97
C ALA A 55 5.53 -9.78 -2.90
N ARG A 56 4.98 -8.81 -2.17
CA ARG A 56 3.88 -9.04 -1.20
C ARG A 56 2.62 -9.54 -1.90
N LEU A 57 2.25 -8.96 -3.04
CA LEU A 57 1.10 -9.38 -3.84
C LEU A 57 1.31 -10.78 -4.45
N ALA A 58 2.52 -11.09 -4.92
CA ALA A 58 2.84 -12.43 -5.43
C ALA A 58 2.62 -13.50 -4.36
N ARG A 59 2.95 -13.23 -3.09
CA ARG A 59 2.66 -14.14 -1.96
C ARG A 59 1.17 -14.38 -1.73
N LEU A 60 0.30 -13.44 -2.10
CA LEU A 60 -1.16 -13.56 -1.94
C LEU A 60 -1.82 -14.32 -3.09
N SER A 61 -1.27 -14.23 -4.31
CA SER A 61 -1.79 -14.96 -5.48
C SER A 61 -1.42 -16.44 -5.50
N GLN A 62 -0.53 -16.87 -4.61
CA GLN A 62 0.00 -18.23 -4.53
C GLN A 62 -0.79 -19.13 -3.55
N GLY A 63 -1.96 -18.68 -3.09
CA GLY A 63 -2.84 -19.41 -2.17
C GLY A 63 -4.19 -19.73 -2.80
#